data_AF-A0A3B8VNZ3-F1
#
_entry.id   AF-A0A3B8VNZ3-F1
#
_cell.length_a   1.000
_cell.length_b   1.000
_cell.length_c   1.000
_cell.angle_alpha   90.00
_cell.angle_beta   90.00
_cell.angle_gamma   90.00
#
_symmetry.space_group_name_H-M   'P 1'
#
loop_
_entity.id
_entity.type
_entity.pdbx_description
1 polymer ?
#
loop_
_entity_poly.entity_id
_entity_poly.type
_entity_poly.pdbx_seq_one_letter_code
_entity_poly.pdbx_strand_id
1 'polypeptide(L)'
;MSGNDYQSPYTPNTDHDRQQMLEAIGVSSVEELFKDIPEGYTTDSLDLPPALSEPELMAYAQELAASNMVPGDYACFLGAGVYRHHIPAVVRQITGRSEFMTAYTPYQPEVSQGTL
;
A
#
# COMPACT_ATOMS: atom_id res chain seq x y z
N MET A 1 12.24 0.90 23.56
CA MET A 1 13.35 0.44 22.72
C MET A 1 13.62 1.54 21.70
N SER A 2 14.60 2.38 22.00
CA SER A 2 15.07 3.46 21.13
C SER A 2 16.18 2.92 20.23
N GLY A 3 16.12 3.18 18.92
CA GLY A 3 17.28 3.01 18.03
C GLY A 3 16.99 2.29 16.72
N ASN A 4 16.62 3.07 15.70
CA ASN A 4 17.16 3.04 14.34
C ASN A 4 17.26 1.77 13.47
N ASP A 5 16.73 0.60 13.85
CA ASP A 5 16.87 -0.64 13.04
C ASP A 5 15.59 -1.11 12.35
N TYR A 6 14.52 -0.30 12.30
CA TYR A 6 13.34 -0.66 11.52
C TYR A 6 13.58 -0.39 10.03
N GLN A 7 14.01 -1.42 9.31
CA GLN A 7 14.03 -1.40 7.86
C GLN A 7 12.64 -1.79 7.35
N SER A 8 11.94 -0.81 6.76
CA SER A 8 10.62 -1.04 6.16
C SER A 8 10.72 -2.09 5.05
N PRO A 9 9.84 -3.11 5.02
CA PRO A 9 9.79 -4.06 3.92
C PRO A 9 9.39 -3.41 2.58
N TYR A 10 8.93 -2.15 2.62
CA TYR A 10 8.53 -1.36 1.45
C TYR A 10 9.64 -0.44 0.93
N THR A 11 10.75 -0.31 1.65
CA THR A 11 11.90 0.51 1.22
C THR A 11 13.11 -0.41 0.99
N PRO A 12 13.39 -0.81 -0.26
CA PRO A 12 14.41 -1.80 -0.55
C PRO A 12 15.84 -1.24 -0.44
N ASN A 13 16.01 0.08 -0.54
CA ASN A 13 17.32 0.72 -0.52
C ASN A 13 17.93 0.69 0.89
N THR A 14 19.15 0.16 0.97
CA THR A 14 19.98 0.21 2.17
C THR A 14 20.59 1.61 2.35
N ASP A 15 21.14 1.88 3.53
CA ASP A 15 21.89 3.11 3.75
C ASP A 15 23.11 3.25 2.82
N HIS A 16 23.71 2.12 2.42
CA HIS A 16 24.77 2.11 1.42
C HIS A 16 24.26 2.55 0.04
N ASP A 17 23.13 1.99 -0.42
CA ASP A 17 22.53 2.39 -1.69
C ASP A 17 22.16 3.87 -1.68
N ARG A 18 21.62 4.37 -0.56
CA ARG A 18 21.28 5.79 -0.38
C ARG A 18 22.52 6.67 -0.49
N GLN A 19 23.62 6.30 0.14
CA GLN A 19 24.87 7.06 0.05
C GLN A 19 25.40 7.11 -1.39
N GLN A 20 25.40 5.98 -2.10
CA GLN A 20 25.83 5.93 -3.51
C GLN A 20 24.95 6.81 -4.41
N MET A 21 23.63 6.79 -4.20
CA MET A 21 22.70 7.64 -4.95
C MET A 21 22.93 9.13 -4.69
N LEU A 22 23.17 9.54 -3.44
CA LEU A 22 23.44 10.95 -3.08
C LEU A 22 24.77 11.43 -3.69
N GLU A 23 25.82 10.61 -3.63
CA GLU A 23 27.12 10.91 -4.24
C GLU A 23 27.00 11.06 -5.77
N ALA A 24 26.23 10.18 -6.42
CA ALA A 24 26.04 10.21 -7.87
C ALA A 24 25.34 11.49 -8.36
N ILE A 25 24.45 12.07 -7.55
CA ILE A 25 23.76 13.33 -7.88
C ILE A 25 24.44 14.57 -7.27
N GLY A 26 25.54 14.40 -6.53
CA GLY A 26 26.37 15.49 -6.00
C GLY A 26 25.79 16.24 -4.82
N VAL A 27 24.90 15.62 -4.03
CA VAL A 27 24.31 16.21 -2.83
C VAL A 27 24.77 15.48 -1.57
N SER A 28 24.81 16.20 -0.46
CA SER A 28 25.34 15.70 0.81
C SER A 28 24.27 15.04 1.70
N SER A 29 22.98 15.32 1.47
CA SER A 29 21.89 14.78 2.28
C SER A 29 20.54 14.75 1.53
N VAL A 30 19.55 14.07 2.11
CA VAL A 30 18.18 14.04 1.57
C VAL A 30 17.52 15.42 1.69
N GLU A 31 17.81 16.16 2.76
CA GLU A 31 17.30 17.52 2.97
C GLU A 31 17.80 18.46 1.86
N GLU A 32 19.04 18.27 1.40
CA GLU A 32 19.59 19.03 0.27
C GLU A 32 18.85 18.76 -1.05
N LEU A 33 18.36 17.54 -1.27
CA LEU A 33 17.57 17.17 -2.45
C LEU A 33 16.23 17.93 -2.53
N PHE A 34 15.66 18.32 -1.39
CA PHE A 34 14.34 18.95 -1.31
C PHE A 34 14.38 20.48 -1.13
N LYS A 35 15.54 21.13 -1.26
CA LYS A 35 15.71 22.59 -1.12
C LYS A 35 14.82 23.43 -2.06
N ASP A 36 14.36 22.86 -3.16
CA ASP A 36 13.49 23.54 -4.14
C ASP A 36 12.03 23.67 -3.66
N ILE A 37 11.64 22.97 -2.58
CA ILE A 37 10.32 23.13 -1.97
C ILE A 37 10.34 24.38 -1.09
N PRO A 38 9.47 25.40 -1.34
CA PRO A 38 9.46 26.60 -0.51
C PRO A 38 9.05 26.29 0.94
N GLU A 39 9.66 26.96 1.93
CA GLU A 39 9.50 26.69 3.37
C GLU A 39 8.03 26.72 3.85
N GLY A 40 7.17 27.53 3.21
CA GLY A 40 5.74 27.58 3.55
C GLY A 40 4.94 26.34 3.15
N TYR A 41 5.55 25.40 2.41
CA TYR A 41 4.94 24.17 1.93
C TYR A 41 5.60 22.91 2.49
N THR A 42 6.54 23.05 3.43
CA THR A 42 7.16 21.93 4.16
C THR A 42 6.47 21.69 5.50
N THR A 43 6.56 20.48 6.03
CA THR A 43 6.05 20.12 7.37
C THR A 43 7.04 19.23 8.10
N ASP A 44 7.26 19.48 9.38
CA ASP A 44 8.21 18.74 10.21
C ASP A 44 7.65 17.39 10.69
N SER A 45 6.32 17.27 10.79
CA SER A 45 5.66 16.06 11.23
C SER A 45 4.21 15.97 10.76
N LEU A 46 3.70 14.74 10.72
CA LEU A 46 2.29 14.46 10.50
C LEU A 46 1.66 14.04 11.83
N ASP A 47 0.47 14.55 12.13
CA ASP A 47 -0.33 14.15 13.30
C ASP A 47 -0.98 12.78 13.03
N LEU A 48 -0.19 11.72 13.19
CA LEU A 48 -0.60 10.34 12.95
C LEU A 48 -0.40 9.48 14.22
N PRO A 49 -1.23 8.44 14.41
CA PRO A 49 -0.99 7.45 15.45
C PRO A 49 0.40 6.78 15.30
N PRO A 50 0.95 6.22 16.38
CA PRO A 50 2.19 5.45 16.31
C PRO A 50 2.11 4.32 15.29
N ALA A 51 3.25 4.01 14.66
CA ALA A 51 3.35 2.89 13.75
C ALA A 51 3.02 1.57 14.44
N LEU A 52 2.24 0.73 13.76
CA LEU A 52 1.92 -0.64 14.16
C LEU A 52 2.79 -1.62 13.38
N SER A 53 3.15 -2.72 14.00
CA SER A 53 3.65 -3.89 13.27
C SER A 53 2.55 -4.49 12.39
N GLU A 54 2.94 -5.29 11.39
CA GLU A 54 1.97 -5.95 10.50
C GLU A 54 0.93 -6.80 11.26
N PRO A 55 1.29 -7.64 12.26
CA PRO A 55 0.30 -8.38 13.03
C PRO A 55 -0.66 -7.48 13.84
N GLU A 56 -0.15 -6.40 14.43
CA GLU A 56 -0.97 -5.44 15.18
C GLU A 56 -1.95 -4.72 14.25
N LEU A 57 -1.48 -4.27 13.08
CA LEU A 57 -2.31 -3.64 12.07
C LEU A 57 -3.42 -4.59 11.57
N MET A 58 -3.09 -5.86 11.33
CA MET A 58 -4.06 -6.87 10.92
C MET A 58 -5.12 -7.13 11.98
N ALA A 59 -4.72 -7.23 13.26
CA ALA A 59 -5.66 -7.40 14.36
C ALA A 59 -6.58 -6.19 14.50
N TYR A 60 -6.04 -4.98 14.42
CA TYR A 60 -6.80 -3.73 14.47
C TYR A 60 -7.83 -3.64 13.33
N ALA A 61 -7.42 -3.96 12.09
CA ALA A 61 -8.33 -3.96 10.93
C ALA A 61 -9.44 -5.00 11.07
N GLN A 62 -9.16 -6.17 11.65
CA GLN A 62 -10.15 -7.21 11.91
C GLN A 62 -11.18 -6.77 12.96
N GLU A 63 -10.74 -6.09 14.02
CA GLU A 63 -11.63 -5.54 15.04
C GLU A 63 -12.61 -4.52 14.45
N LEU A 64 -12.12 -3.60 13.62
CA LEU A 64 -12.96 -2.63 12.92
C LEU A 64 -13.96 -3.34 11.99
N ALA A 65 -13.49 -4.32 11.22
CA ALA A 65 -14.33 -5.09 10.30
C ALA A 65 -15.48 -5.81 11.03
N ALA A 66 -15.24 -6.29 12.25
CA ALA A 66 -16.22 -7.00 13.07
C ALA A 66 -17.38 -6.12 13.58
N SER A 67 -17.22 -4.79 13.56
CA SER A 67 -18.31 -3.86 13.91
C SER A 67 -19.38 -3.72 12.80
N ASN A 68 -19.13 -4.25 11.60
CA ASN A 68 -20.04 -4.12 10.46
C ASN A 68 -21.16 -5.16 10.52
N MET A 69 -22.36 -4.77 10.06
CA MET A 69 -23.42 -5.72 9.72
C MET A 69 -23.22 -6.19 8.28
N VAL A 70 -22.86 -7.45 8.10
CA VAL A 70 -22.51 -8.00 6.78
C VAL A 70 -23.72 -8.74 6.16
N PRO A 71 -24.18 -8.35 4.96
CA PRO A 71 -25.17 -9.14 4.22
C PRO A 71 -24.70 -10.59 4.10
N GLY A 72 -25.56 -11.56 4.39
CA GLY A 72 -25.19 -12.98 4.49
C GLY A 72 -25.35 -13.55 5.90
N ASP A 73 -25.06 -12.75 6.92
CA ASP A 73 -25.39 -13.08 8.31
C ASP A 73 -26.86 -12.78 8.62
N TYR A 74 -27.48 -11.94 7.79
CA TYR A 74 -28.90 -11.66 7.74
C TYR A 74 -29.38 -11.49 6.30
N ALA A 75 -30.70 -11.56 6.10
CA ALA A 75 -31.31 -11.36 4.79
C ALA A 75 -31.33 -9.87 4.41
N CYS A 76 -30.73 -9.52 3.27
CA CYS A 76 -30.70 -8.17 2.74
C CYS A 76 -31.35 -8.14 1.35
N PHE A 77 -32.45 -7.40 1.21
CA PHE A 77 -33.24 -7.27 -0.03
C PHE A 77 -33.39 -5.82 -0.51
N LEU A 78 -32.52 -4.91 -0.07
CA LEU A 78 -32.58 -3.49 -0.41
C LEU A 78 -32.42 -3.22 -1.91
N GLY A 79 -31.65 -4.05 -2.62
CA GLY A 79 -31.50 -3.95 -4.07
C GLY A 79 -30.82 -2.66 -4.54
N ALA A 80 -31.48 -1.92 -5.44
CA ALA A 80 -30.98 -0.66 -6.04
C ALA A 80 -29.66 -0.80 -6.84
N GLY A 81 -29.53 -1.88 -7.62
CA GLY A 81 -28.36 -2.11 -8.47
C GLY A 81 -27.24 -2.89 -7.81
N VAL A 82 -27.35 -3.21 -6.51
CA VAL A 82 -26.41 -4.07 -5.79
C VAL A 82 -27.16 -5.26 -5.21
N TYR A 83 -26.71 -6.47 -5.55
CA TYR A 83 -27.33 -7.71 -5.12
C TYR A 83 -26.27 -8.67 -4.61
N ARG A 84 -26.64 -9.55 -3.67
CA ARG A 84 -25.75 -10.61 -3.22
C ARG A 84 -25.60 -11.65 -4.33
N HIS A 85 -24.37 -11.97 -4.70
CA HIS A 85 -24.06 -13.00 -5.69
C HIS A 85 -23.16 -14.08 -5.09
N HIS A 86 -23.29 -15.30 -5.60
CA HIS A 86 -22.31 -16.35 -5.34
C HIS A 86 -21.02 -16.02 -6.11
N ILE A 87 -19.91 -15.91 -5.37
CA ILE A 87 -18.58 -15.70 -5.95
C ILE A 87 -17.86 -17.06 -5.98
N PRO A 88 -17.60 -17.64 -7.17
CA PRO A 88 -16.88 -18.91 -7.26
C PRO A 88 -15.48 -18.84 -6.65
N ALA A 89 -15.03 -19.93 -6.00
CA ALA A 89 -13.73 -19.97 -5.32
C ALA A 89 -12.53 -19.64 -6.23
N VAL A 90 -12.63 -19.93 -7.54
CA VAL A 90 -11.59 -19.60 -8.53
C VAL A 90 -11.34 -18.09 -8.63
N VAL A 91 -12.36 -17.25 -8.38
CA VAL A 91 -12.20 -15.79 -8.39
C VAL A 91 -11.18 -15.38 -7.32
N ARG A 92 -11.28 -15.93 -6.10
CA ARG A 92 -10.34 -15.65 -5.01
C ARG A 92 -8.90 -16.07 -5.36
N GLN A 93 -8.73 -17.15 -6.12
CA GLN A 93 -7.42 -17.60 -6.59
C GLN A 93 -6.82 -16.62 -7.60
N ILE A 94 -7.62 -16.10 -8.52
CA ILE A 94 -7.16 -15.10 -9.51
C ILE A 94 -6.85 -13.78 -8.82
N THR A 95 -7.75 -13.28 -7.97
CA THR A 95 -7.54 -12.02 -7.25
C THR A 95 -6.46 -12.11 -6.17
N GLY A 96 -6.03 -13.31 -5.77
CA GLY A 96 -4.92 -13.46 -4.81
C GLY A 96 -3.54 -13.34 -5.46
N ARG A 97 -3.46 -13.28 -6.79
CA ARG A 97 -2.21 -13.28 -7.54
C ARG A 97 -1.81 -11.86 -7.93
N SER A 98 -0.60 -11.46 -7.54
CA SER A 98 -0.11 -10.11 -7.78
C SER A 98 -0.01 -9.77 -9.27
N GLU A 99 0.28 -10.75 -10.12
CA GLU A 99 0.40 -10.53 -11.58
C GLU A 99 -0.87 -9.97 -12.23
N PHE A 100 -2.04 -10.18 -11.63
CA PHE A 100 -3.32 -9.65 -12.13
C PHE A 100 -3.73 -8.33 -11.45
N MET A 101 -2.99 -7.87 -10.44
CA MET A 101 -3.34 -6.69 -9.63
C MET A 101 -2.32 -5.56 -9.70
N THR A 102 -1.05 -5.88 -10.00
CA THR A 102 0.03 -4.88 -10.01
C THR A 102 0.34 -4.33 -11.40
N ALA A 103 -0.09 -5.02 -12.46
CA ALA A 103 0.00 -4.52 -13.82
C ALA A 103 -0.92 -3.29 -13.98
N TYR A 104 -0.45 -2.29 -14.74
CA TYR A 104 -1.25 -1.12 -15.08
C TYR A 104 -1.93 -1.31 -16.44
N THR A 105 -2.46 -0.23 -17.02
CA THR A 105 -3.03 -0.23 -18.37
C THR A 105 -2.09 -0.92 -19.37
N PRO A 106 -2.58 -1.84 -20.21
CA PRO A 106 -1.76 -2.66 -21.09
C PRO A 106 -1.25 -1.87 -22.31
N TYR A 107 -0.41 -0.85 -22.08
CA TYR A 107 0.22 -0.03 -23.12
C TYR A 107 1.25 -0.82 -23.95
N GLN A 108 1.68 -2.00 -23.49
CA GLN A 108 2.62 -2.89 -24.17
C GLN A 108 1.92 -4.21 -24.48
N PRO A 109 1.19 -4.29 -25.60
CA PRO A 109 0.31 -5.42 -25.87
C PRO A 109 1.05 -6.75 -26.00
N GLU A 110 2.28 -6.76 -26.48
CA GLU A 110 3.13 -7.95 -26.66
C GLU A 110 3.36 -8.71 -25.34
N VAL A 111 3.35 -8.00 -24.21
CA VAL A 111 3.59 -8.56 -22.88
C VAL A 111 2.36 -8.51 -21.98
N SER A 112 1.17 -8.21 -22.52
CA SER A 112 -0.07 -8.04 -21.75
C SER A 112 -1.26 -8.83 -22.31
N GLN A 113 -1.03 -9.81 -23.20
CA GLN A 113 -2.10 -10.61 -23.82
C GLN A 113 -2.97 -11.39 -22.81
N GLY A 114 -2.50 -11.61 -21.58
CA GLY A 114 -3.28 -12.28 -20.54
C GLY A 114 -4.39 -11.41 -19.91
N THR A 115 -4.29 -10.08 -20.05
CA THR A 115 -5.25 -9.11 -19.48
C THR A 115 -5.96 -8.25 -20.52
N LEU A 116 -5.50 -8.28 -21.78
CA LEU A 116 -6.10 -7.59 -22.93
C LEU A 116 -7.42 -8.18 -23.41
#